data_AF-A0A1T3NWP3-F1
#
_entry.id   AF-A0A1T3NWP3-F1
#
_cell.length_a   1.000
_cell.length_b   1.000
_cell.length_c   1.000
_cell.angle_alpha   90.00
_cell.angle_beta   90.00
_cell.angle_gamma   90.00
#
_symmetry.space_group_name_H-M   'P 1'
#
loop_
_entity.id
_entity.type
_entity.pdbx_description
1 polymer ?
#
loop_
_entity_poly.entity_id
_entity_poly.type
_entity_poly.pdbx_seq_one_letter_code
_entity_poly.pdbx_strand_id
1 'polypeptide(L)'
;MKEILDAILAGDTPKEAYAALPLPDSYRAVTVHKDEETMFEGMESRDKDPRQSLHVDDVPLPELGPGEALVAVMASAINYNTVWTALFEPVSTFRFLEKYGRASDLSKRHDLPYHVVGSDLAGVVLRTGAGVNAWKPGDEVVAHCLSVELESPDGHADTMLDPEQRIWGFETNFGGLAQIALVKSNQLMPKPAHLSWEEAASPGLVNSTAYRQLVSRNGAGMKQGDNVLIWGASGGLGSYATQFALAGGATPICVVSSEDKAQLCRDMGAELVIDRRAEDFRFWKDEHTQDTREWNRFGKRIRELTGGEDVDIVFEHPGRETFGASVYVTRKGGTIVTCASTSGYMHEYDNRYLWMSLKRIVGSHFANYREAWEANRLVAKGRIHPTLSRTYALEETGQAARDVHRNLHQGKVGVLCLAPEEGLGVRDVEMRARHIDAINRFRNV
;
A
#
# COMPACT_ATOMS: atom_id res chain seq x y z
N MET A 1 -23.71 9.23 13.99
CA MET A 1 -22.90 8.05 13.60
C MET A 1 -23.74 6.77 13.48
N LYS A 2 -24.46 6.34 14.52
CA LYS A 2 -25.26 5.10 14.47
C LYS A 2 -26.21 5.00 13.27
N GLU A 3 -26.98 6.05 12.98
CA GLU A 3 -27.89 6.08 11.82
C GLU A 3 -27.19 5.88 10.47
N ILE A 4 -25.94 6.37 10.34
CA ILE A 4 -25.13 6.14 9.14
C ILE A 4 -24.76 4.67 9.02
N LEU A 5 -24.30 4.06 10.12
CA LEU A 5 -23.96 2.63 10.13
C LEU A 5 -25.20 1.76 9.84
N ASP A 6 -26.32 2.03 10.51
CA ASP A 6 -27.58 1.31 10.32
C ASP A 6 -28.04 1.38 8.85
N ALA A 7 -27.92 2.55 8.21
CA ALA A 7 -28.21 2.74 6.79
C ALA A 7 -27.29 1.90 5.87
N ILE A 8 -25.99 1.81 6.16
CA ILE A 8 -25.05 0.99 5.38
C ILE A 8 -25.35 -0.50 5.57
N LEU A 9 -25.63 -0.92 6.80
CA LEU A 9 -25.90 -2.33 7.14
C LEU A 9 -27.22 -2.85 6.58
N ALA A 10 -28.23 -1.98 6.38
CA ALA A 10 -29.47 -2.36 5.71
C ALA A 10 -29.23 -2.89 4.29
N GLY A 11 -28.19 -2.39 3.60
CA GLY A 11 -27.76 -2.89 2.29
C GLY A 11 -28.66 -2.51 1.10
N ASP A 12 -29.83 -1.95 1.36
CA ASP A 12 -30.82 -1.51 0.36
C ASP A 12 -31.22 -0.03 0.49
N THR A 13 -30.56 0.72 1.39
CA THR A 13 -30.80 2.15 1.59
C THR A 13 -30.65 2.92 0.27
N PRO A 14 -31.68 3.67 -0.18
CA PRO A 14 -31.60 4.49 -1.39
C PRO A 14 -30.49 5.53 -1.29
N LYS A 15 -29.79 5.80 -2.40
CA LYS A 15 -28.67 6.74 -2.45
C LYS A 15 -29.05 8.14 -1.95
N GLU A 16 -30.27 8.58 -2.25
CA GLU A 16 -30.82 9.87 -1.83
C GLU A 16 -31.01 9.95 -0.31
N ALA A 17 -31.24 8.83 0.37
CA ALA A 17 -31.41 8.80 1.82
C ALA A 17 -30.10 9.12 2.54
N TYR A 18 -28.94 8.68 2.02
CA TYR A 18 -27.63 9.05 2.57
C TYR A 18 -27.40 10.56 2.58
N ALA A 19 -27.88 11.27 1.56
CA ALA A 19 -27.76 12.72 1.47
C ALA A 19 -28.58 13.47 2.54
N ALA A 20 -29.61 12.83 3.09
CA ALA A 20 -30.47 13.38 4.14
C ALA A 20 -29.99 13.04 5.56
N LEU A 21 -29.16 12.01 5.73
CA LEU A 21 -28.66 11.59 7.05
C LEU A 21 -27.85 12.71 7.73
N PRO A 22 -28.12 13.07 9.00
CA PRO A 22 -27.35 14.09 9.68
C PRO A 22 -25.88 13.69 9.81
N LEU A 23 -24.97 14.63 9.51
CA LEU A 23 -23.55 14.45 9.78
C LEU A 23 -23.30 14.62 11.28
N PRO A 24 -22.39 13.84 11.88
CA PRO A 24 -22.04 14.00 13.28
C PRO A 24 -21.07 15.18 13.46
N ASP A 25 -21.11 15.82 14.63
CA ASP A 25 -20.18 16.92 14.96
C ASP A 25 -18.74 16.42 15.18
N SER A 26 -18.59 15.18 15.66
CA SER A 26 -17.32 14.49 15.85
C SER A 26 -17.36 13.04 15.38
N TYR A 27 -16.19 12.45 15.17
CA TYR A 27 -16.03 11.05 14.80
C TYR A 27 -14.79 10.44 15.45
N ARG A 28 -14.80 9.13 15.69
CA ARG A 28 -13.64 8.44 16.24
C ARG A 28 -12.57 8.22 15.18
N ALA A 29 -11.32 8.50 15.53
CA ALA A 29 -10.19 8.44 14.63
C ALA A 29 -8.92 7.98 15.37
N VAL A 30 -8.04 7.27 14.65
CA VAL A 30 -6.69 6.98 15.13
C VAL A 30 -5.80 8.18 14.81
N THR A 31 -5.16 8.73 15.83
CA THR A 31 -4.37 9.95 15.76
C THR A 31 -2.95 9.75 16.29
N VAL A 32 -2.02 10.59 15.84
CA VAL A 32 -0.80 10.92 16.59
C VAL A 32 -0.88 12.39 17.01
N HIS A 33 -0.19 12.78 18.09
CA HIS A 33 -0.25 14.15 18.65
C HIS A 33 1.06 14.92 18.45
N LYS A 34 0.95 16.23 18.24
CA LYS A 34 2.10 17.10 17.92
C LYS A 34 3.07 17.24 19.08
N ASP A 35 2.57 17.32 20.29
CA ASP A 35 3.35 17.46 21.53
C ASP A 35 4.10 16.17 21.91
N GLU A 36 3.81 15.05 21.25
CA GLU A 36 4.50 13.77 21.42
C GLU A 36 5.56 13.49 20.33
N GLU A 37 5.76 14.39 19.36
CA GLU A 37 6.56 14.08 18.16
C GLU A 37 8.05 13.77 18.43
N THR A 38 8.54 14.09 19.64
CA THR A 38 9.90 13.81 20.12
C THR A 38 9.96 12.66 21.14
N MET A 39 8.84 11.98 21.44
CA MET A 39 8.77 10.96 22.50
C MET A 39 9.73 9.77 22.33
N PHE A 40 10.20 9.53 21.11
CA PHE A 40 11.12 8.45 20.77
C PHE A 40 12.55 8.93 20.45
N GLU A 41 12.90 10.18 20.79
CA GLU A 41 14.27 10.68 20.59
C GLU A 41 15.30 9.82 21.35
N GLY A 42 16.39 9.47 20.66
CA GLY A 42 17.45 8.62 21.21
C GLY A 42 17.15 7.12 21.26
N MET A 43 15.94 6.69 20.84
CA MET A 43 15.61 5.26 20.74
C MET A 43 15.95 4.70 19.36
N GLU A 44 16.46 3.46 19.33
CA GLU A 44 16.60 2.69 18.10
C GLU A 44 15.23 2.46 17.44
N SER A 45 15.14 2.61 16.11
CA SER A 45 13.88 2.47 15.34
C SER A 45 13.15 1.15 15.67
N ARG A 46 13.92 0.07 15.84
CA ARG A 46 13.39 -1.25 16.21
C ARG A 46 12.65 -1.23 17.54
N ASP A 47 13.02 -0.40 18.50
CA ASP A 47 12.46 -0.42 19.86
C ASP A 47 11.33 0.59 20.08
N LYS A 48 11.12 1.50 19.13
CA LYS A 48 9.95 2.40 19.12
C LYS A 48 8.68 1.57 18.97
N ASP A 49 7.71 1.80 19.86
CA ASP A 49 6.47 1.02 19.92
C ASP A 49 5.27 1.88 19.51
N PRO A 50 4.64 1.60 18.35
CA PRO A 50 3.54 2.43 17.84
C PRO A 50 2.29 2.40 18.73
N ARG A 51 2.20 1.48 19.70
CA ARG A 51 1.13 1.47 20.71
C ARG A 51 1.21 2.62 21.70
N GLN A 52 2.34 3.31 21.78
CA GLN A 52 2.54 4.43 22.70
C GLN A 52 2.16 5.78 22.08
N SER A 53 2.18 5.89 20.74
CA SER A 53 1.96 7.15 20.01
C SER A 53 0.63 7.21 19.25
N LEU A 54 -0.01 6.07 19.00
CA LEU A 54 -1.32 6.02 18.35
C LEU A 54 -2.44 6.05 19.39
N HIS A 55 -3.27 7.09 19.31
CA HIS A 55 -4.43 7.30 20.17
C HIS A 55 -5.72 7.08 19.40
N VAL A 56 -6.82 6.79 20.10
CA VAL A 56 -8.16 6.76 19.50
C VAL A 56 -9.00 7.87 20.11
N ASP A 57 -9.15 8.95 19.36
CA ASP A 57 -9.79 10.19 19.81
C ASP A 57 -11.12 10.44 19.10
N ASP A 58 -11.99 11.23 19.73
CA ASP A 58 -13.09 11.91 19.06
C ASP A 58 -12.60 13.25 18.51
N VAL A 59 -12.58 13.39 17.17
CA VAL A 59 -12.13 14.61 16.49
C VAL A 59 -13.28 15.28 15.75
N PRO A 60 -13.29 16.63 15.61
CA PRO A 60 -14.33 17.35 14.90
C PRO A 60 -14.35 17.00 13.41
N LEU A 61 -15.55 16.99 12.82
CA LEU A 61 -15.71 16.80 11.37
C LEU A 61 -15.07 17.96 10.59
N PRO A 62 -14.20 17.71 9.60
CA PRO A 62 -13.63 18.79 8.80
C PRO A 62 -14.65 19.38 7.85
N GLU A 63 -14.47 20.67 7.52
CA GLU A 63 -15.25 21.32 6.47
C GLU A 63 -14.96 20.66 5.10
N LEU A 64 -16.01 20.40 4.34
CA LEU A 64 -15.94 19.79 3.02
C LEU A 64 -15.71 20.86 1.94
N GLY A 65 -14.58 20.77 1.24
CA GLY A 65 -14.19 21.69 0.17
C GLY A 65 -14.67 21.25 -1.22
N PRO A 66 -14.44 22.07 -2.27
CA PRO A 66 -14.73 21.71 -3.65
C PRO A 66 -13.94 20.48 -4.10
N GLY A 67 -14.56 19.62 -4.92
CA GLY A 67 -13.89 18.45 -5.50
C GLY A 67 -13.64 17.31 -4.51
N GLU A 68 -14.16 17.36 -3.29
CA GLU A 68 -13.91 16.39 -2.22
C GLU A 68 -15.13 15.54 -1.88
N ALA A 69 -14.90 14.49 -1.10
CA ALA A 69 -15.94 13.65 -0.53
C ALA A 69 -15.65 13.35 0.95
N LEU A 70 -16.71 13.39 1.75
CA LEU A 70 -16.74 12.74 3.06
C LEU A 70 -17.17 11.28 2.87
N VAL A 71 -16.41 10.35 3.42
CA VAL A 71 -16.66 8.91 3.31
C VAL A 71 -16.83 8.32 4.69
N ALA A 72 -17.93 7.59 4.92
CA ALA A 72 -18.08 6.71 6.08
C ALA A 72 -17.21 5.48 5.86
N VAL A 73 -16.13 5.36 6.64
CA VAL A 73 -15.13 4.31 6.44
C VAL A 73 -15.58 3.06 7.19
N MET A 74 -15.84 2.00 6.44
CA MET A 74 -16.21 0.70 7.00
C MET A 74 -14.97 -0.06 7.45
N ALA A 75 -13.91 -0.02 6.65
CA ALA A 75 -12.62 -0.60 7.00
C ALA A 75 -11.46 0.17 6.35
N SER A 76 -10.27 0.00 6.92
CA SER A 76 -8.99 0.52 6.45
C SER A 76 -7.92 -0.58 6.58
N ALA A 77 -6.65 -0.23 6.40
CA ALA A 77 -5.53 -1.15 6.54
C ALA A 77 -4.26 -0.43 6.98
N ILE A 78 -3.37 -1.19 7.63
CA ILE A 78 -2.04 -0.70 8.01
C ILE A 78 -1.11 -0.74 6.81
N ASN A 79 -0.33 0.33 6.64
CA ASN A 79 0.78 0.43 5.70
C ASN A 79 2.06 0.81 6.45
N TYR A 80 3.22 0.64 5.79
CA TYR A 80 4.49 1.09 6.36
C TYR A 80 4.52 2.59 6.64
N ASN A 81 3.82 3.41 5.84
CA ASN A 81 3.71 4.84 6.11
C ASN A 81 2.94 5.13 7.42
N THR A 82 1.93 4.34 7.77
CA THR A 82 1.24 4.40 9.08
C THR A 82 2.22 4.10 10.21
N VAL A 83 3.04 3.05 10.05
CA VAL A 83 4.08 2.71 11.03
C VAL A 83 5.07 3.87 11.16
N TRP A 84 5.59 4.40 10.06
CA TRP A 84 6.52 5.53 10.07
C TRP A 84 5.95 6.78 10.72
N THR A 85 4.68 7.11 10.47
CA THR A 85 3.98 8.19 11.20
C THR A 85 3.95 7.92 12.69
N ALA A 86 3.58 6.71 13.11
CA ALA A 86 3.53 6.32 14.51
C ALA A 86 4.92 6.34 15.19
N LEU A 87 6.00 6.13 14.43
CA LEU A 87 7.37 6.18 14.96
C LEU A 87 8.03 7.56 14.82
N PHE A 88 7.34 8.53 14.19
CA PHE A 88 7.85 9.84 13.78
C PHE A 88 9.12 9.75 12.91
N GLU A 89 9.21 8.74 12.04
CA GLU A 89 10.36 8.47 11.17
C GLU A 89 10.04 8.65 9.67
N PRO A 90 11.04 9.01 8.84
CA PRO A 90 12.36 9.52 9.23
C PRO A 90 12.28 10.93 9.85
N VAL A 91 11.13 11.58 9.72
CA VAL A 91 10.78 12.86 10.36
C VAL A 91 9.29 12.84 10.73
N SER A 92 8.89 13.65 11.71
CA SER A 92 7.50 13.85 12.10
C SER A 92 6.62 14.29 10.92
N THR A 93 5.45 13.68 10.75
CA THR A 93 4.49 14.03 9.69
C THR A 93 3.91 15.43 9.84
N PHE A 94 3.90 15.99 11.06
CA PHE A 94 3.43 17.35 11.29
C PHE A 94 4.21 18.38 10.47
N ARG A 95 5.48 18.12 10.16
CA ARG A 95 6.25 18.96 9.24
C ARG A 95 5.61 19.09 7.86
N PHE A 96 5.04 18.00 7.34
CA PHE A 96 4.33 18.00 6.05
C PHE A 96 2.98 18.70 6.16
N LEU A 97 2.25 18.45 7.24
CA LEU A 97 0.95 19.07 7.49
C LEU A 97 1.06 20.60 7.64
N GLU A 98 2.00 21.08 8.45
CA GLU A 98 2.28 22.51 8.61
C GLU A 98 2.74 23.14 7.29
N LYS A 99 3.57 22.45 6.50
CA LYS A 99 3.99 22.93 5.18
C LYS A 99 2.78 23.07 4.26
N TYR A 100 1.91 22.06 4.19
CA TYR A 100 0.73 22.10 3.34
C TYR A 100 -0.30 23.10 3.84
N GLY A 101 -0.49 23.25 5.15
CA GLY A 101 -1.41 24.21 5.75
C GLY A 101 -1.10 25.68 5.43
N ARG A 102 0.12 25.98 4.99
CA ARG A 102 0.53 27.31 4.51
C ARG A 102 0.27 27.54 3.02
N ALA A 103 -0.17 26.53 2.27
CA ALA A 103 -0.33 26.62 0.81
C ALA A 103 -1.60 27.39 0.39
N SER A 104 -2.73 27.21 1.09
CA SER A 104 -3.98 27.93 0.83
C SER A 104 -4.89 27.93 2.08
N ASP A 105 -5.94 28.76 2.05
CA ASP A 105 -6.94 28.78 3.13
C ASP A 105 -7.62 27.42 3.29
N LEU A 106 -7.85 26.69 2.20
CA LEU A 106 -8.46 25.37 2.23
C LEU A 106 -7.50 24.31 2.80
N SER A 107 -6.20 24.39 2.51
CA SER A 107 -5.24 23.41 3.03
C SER A 107 -4.94 23.60 4.52
N LYS A 108 -5.16 24.80 5.07
CA LYS A 108 -4.95 25.12 6.49
C LYS A 108 -5.65 24.15 7.45
N ARG A 109 -6.81 23.60 7.08
CA ARG A 109 -7.53 22.63 7.90
C ARG A 109 -6.76 21.33 8.17
N HIS A 110 -5.71 21.02 7.42
CA HIS A 110 -4.86 19.86 7.69
C HIS A 110 -3.80 20.11 8.77
N ASP A 111 -3.45 21.37 9.03
CA ASP A 111 -2.49 21.79 10.05
C ASP A 111 -3.20 21.90 11.41
N LEU A 112 -3.16 20.80 12.15
CA LEU A 112 -3.87 20.58 13.41
C LEU A 112 -2.89 20.03 14.46
N PRO A 113 -3.20 20.16 15.77
CA PRO A 113 -2.37 19.57 16.83
C PRO A 113 -2.41 18.03 16.88
N TYR A 114 -3.28 17.41 16.07
CA TYR A 114 -3.37 15.96 15.88
C TYR A 114 -3.37 15.62 14.39
N HIS A 115 -2.93 14.40 14.06
CA HIS A 115 -2.94 13.86 12.71
C HIS A 115 -3.72 12.55 12.65
N VAL A 116 -4.88 12.55 11.99
CA VAL A 116 -5.65 11.34 11.70
C VAL A 116 -4.96 10.54 10.58
N VAL A 117 -4.49 9.34 10.91
CA VAL A 117 -3.65 8.52 10.02
C VAL A 117 -4.47 7.57 9.14
N GLY A 118 -3.80 6.95 8.16
CA GLY A 118 -4.34 5.84 7.36
C GLY A 118 -4.51 6.18 5.89
N SER A 119 -3.95 5.36 5.02
CA SER A 119 -3.86 5.64 3.57
C SER A 119 -4.67 4.68 2.69
N ASP A 120 -5.53 3.87 3.30
CA ASP A 120 -6.48 2.98 2.64
C ASP A 120 -7.87 3.25 3.22
N LEU A 121 -8.93 3.11 2.41
CA LEU A 121 -10.29 2.97 2.91
C LEU A 121 -11.13 2.08 2.00
N ALA A 122 -12.15 1.46 2.59
CA ALA A 122 -13.35 0.99 1.93
C ALA A 122 -14.56 1.51 2.71
N GLY A 123 -15.56 2.07 2.02
CA GLY A 123 -16.66 2.74 2.69
C GLY A 123 -17.75 3.23 1.75
N VAL A 124 -18.56 4.14 2.27
CA VAL A 124 -19.71 4.72 1.56
C VAL A 124 -19.59 6.23 1.55
N VAL A 125 -19.73 6.86 0.37
CA VAL A 125 -19.74 8.32 0.25
C VAL A 125 -20.94 8.89 1.02
N LEU A 126 -20.68 9.85 1.91
CA LEU A 126 -21.72 10.56 2.68
C LEU A 126 -22.11 11.88 2.02
N ARG A 127 -21.11 12.67 1.63
CA ARG A 127 -21.29 13.99 1.01
C ARG A 127 -20.21 14.22 -0.03
N THR A 128 -20.54 15.09 -0.98
CA THR A 128 -19.63 15.53 -2.03
C THR A 128 -19.60 17.05 -2.08
N GLY A 129 -18.40 17.60 -2.22
CA GLY A 129 -18.18 19.03 -2.37
C GLY A 129 -18.63 19.56 -3.73
N ALA A 130 -18.57 20.89 -3.88
CA ALA A 130 -18.89 21.56 -5.13
C ALA A 130 -18.07 21.00 -6.30
N GLY A 131 -18.69 20.84 -7.48
CA GLY A 131 -18.04 20.37 -8.70
C GLY A 131 -17.87 18.86 -8.84
N VAL A 132 -18.11 18.07 -7.78
CA VAL A 132 -18.10 16.61 -7.89
C VAL A 132 -19.32 16.12 -8.68
N ASN A 133 -19.07 15.31 -9.72
CA ASN A 133 -20.11 14.75 -10.58
C ASN A 133 -20.13 13.22 -10.61
N ALA A 134 -18.94 12.62 -10.63
CA ALA A 134 -18.74 11.17 -10.79
C ALA A 134 -19.19 10.34 -9.59
N TRP A 135 -19.33 10.97 -8.42
CA TRP A 135 -19.67 10.32 -7.16
C TRP A 135 -20.87 11.01 -6.51
N LYS A 136 -21.66 10.23 -5.77
CA LYS A 136 -22.84 10.67 -5.04
C LYS A 136 -22.91 9.99 -3.67
N PRO A 137 -23.63 10.58 -2.70
CA PRO A 137 -23.96 9.89 -1.46
C PRO A 137 -24.52 8.48 -1.72
N GLY A 138 -24.09 7.50 -0.93
CA GLY A 138 -24.46 6.10 -1.07
C GLY A 138 -23.60 5.27 -2.03
N ASP A 139 -22.64 5.87 -2.75
CA ASP A 139 -21.69 5.09 -3.57
C ASP A 139 -20.72 4.31 -2.67
N GLU A 140 -20.59 3.00 -2.92
CA GLU A 140 -19.60 2.14 -2.27
C GLU A 140 -18.23 2.30 -2.95
N VAL A 141 -17.24 2.74 -2.18
CA VAL A 141 -15.94 3.17 -2.69
C VAL A 141 -14.79 2.53 -1.95
N VAL A 142 -13.66 2.43 -2.65
CA VAL A 142 -12.32 2.36 -2.07
C VAL A 142 -11.56 3.62 -2.49
N ALA A 143 -10.44 3.93 -1.85
CA ALA A 143 -9.62 5.08 -2.25
C ALA A 143 -8.15 4.70 -2.47
N HIS A 144 -7.52 5.38 -3.41
CA HIS A 144 -6.07 5.39 -3.55
C HIS A 144 -5.48 6.61 -2.81
N CYS A 145 -4.21 6.55 -2.41
CA CYS A 145 -3.66 7.58 -1.52
C CYS A 145 -3.01 8.78 -2.22
N LEU A 146 -2.79 8.79 -3.53
CA LEU A 146 -2.28 9.99 -4.21
C LEU A 146 -3.27 11.16 -4.17
N SER A 147 -2.90 12.25 -3.50
CA SER A 147 -3.53 13.55 -3.60
C SER A 147 -2.64 14.47 -4.43
N VAL A 148 -3.19 15.04 -5.50
CA VAL A 148 -2.51 16.01 -6.38
C VAL A 148 -3.35 17.27 -6.52
N GLU A 149 -2.70 18.41 -6.72
CA GLU A 149 -3.39 19.67 -7.03
C GLU A 149 -3.52 19.89 -8.54
N LEU A 150 -2.53 19.46 -9.33
CA LEU A 150 -2.52 19.58 -10.79
C LEU A 150 -2.60 21.02 -11.32
N GLU A 151 -2.23 22.00 -10.49
CA GLU A 151 -2.04 23.39 -10.93
C GLU A 151 -0.75 23.56 -11.75
N SER A 152 0.29 22.81 -11.40
CA SER A 152 1.54 22.78 -12.18
C SER A 152 1.36 21.99 -13.48
N PRO A 153 1.95 22.41 -14.61
CA PRO A 153 1.93 21.63 -15.86
C PRO A 153 2.69 20.29 -15.77
N ASP A 154 3.63 20.14 -14.81
CA ASP A 154 4.52 18.97 -14.72
C ASP A 154 3.76 17.66 -14.53
N GLY A 155 2.62 17.69 -13.82
CA GLY A 155 1.80 16.52 -13.53
C GLY A 155 0.83 16.10 -14.64
N HIS A 156 0.71 16.86 -15.74
CA HIS A 156 -0.35 16.62 -16.74
C HIS A 156 -0.03 15.47 -17.72
N ALA A 157 1.24 15.04 -17.81
CA ALA A 157 1.63 13.83 -18.54
C ALA A 157 1.62 12.57 -17.66
N ASP A 158 1.97 12.72 -16.39
CA ASP A 158 1.87 11.71 -15.34
C ASP A 158 1.69 12.42 -13.99
N THR A 159 0.57 12.21 -13.32
CA THR A 159 0.24 12.94 -12.08
C THR A 159 1.19 12.62 -10.93
N MET A 160 1.97 11.54 -11.05
CA MET A 160 3.07 11.26 -10.11
C MET A 160 4.19 12.31 -10.13
N LEU A 161 4.26 13.12 -11.19
CA LEU A 161 5.24 14.20 -11.34
C LEU A 161 4.69 15.57 -10.88
N ASP A 162 3.45 15.63 -10.38
CA ASP A 162 2.93 16.85 -9.78
C ASP A 162 3.81 17.24 -8.58
N PRO A 163 4.37 18.47 -8.54
CA PRO A 163 5.30 18.88 -7.48
C PRO A 163 4.62 19.01 -6.11
N GLU A 164 3.28 19.06 -6.08
CA GLU A 164 2.45 19.13 -4.88
C GLU A 164 1.76 17.79 -4.57
N GLN A 165 2.24 16.70 -5.19
CA GLN A 165 1.76 15.35 -4.89
C GLN A 165 2.03 14.97 -3.43
N ARG A 166 1.02 14.38 -2.80
CA ARG A 166 1.04 13.96 -1.39
C ARG A 166 0.38 12.61 -1.22
N ILE A 167 0.81 11.86 -0.22
CA ILE A 167 0.17 10.63 0.23
C ILE A 167 -0.89 10.96 1.30
N TRP A 168 -2.15 10.71 0.98
CA TRP A 168 -3.29 10.91 1.87
C TRP A 168 -3.18 10.08 3.16
N GLY A 169 -3.47 10.72 4.30
CA GLY A 169 -3.33 10.13 5.64
C GLY A 169 -1.87 9.94 6.10
N PHE A 170 -0.91 10.54 5.38
CA PHE A 170 0.52 10.60 5.72
C PHE A 170 1.05 12.03 5.61
N GLU A 171 0.91 12.66 4.43
CA GLU A 171 1.24 14.08 4.16
C GLU A 171 -0.02 14.97 4.13
N THR A 172 -1.19 14.38 4.35
CA THR A 172 -2.44 15.10 4.60
C THR A 172 -3.10 14.52 5.85
N ASN A 173 -3.85 15.36 6.56
CA ASN A 173 -4.71 14.91 7.64
C ASN A 173 -5.96 14.14 7.12
N PHE A 174 -6.83 13.71 8.03
CA PHE A 174 -8.13 13.07 7.76
C PHE A 174 -8.03 11.74 7.00
N GLY A 175 -7.07 10.91 7.41
CA GLY A 175 -6.83 9.56 6.89
C GLY A 175 -7.97 8.56 7.17
N GLY A 176 -7.76 7.34 6.67
CA GLY A 176 -8.76 6.27 6.65
C GLY A 176 -8.84 5.41 7.92
N LEU A 177 -7.91 5.51 8.87
CA LEU A 177 -8.02 4.79 10.15
C LEU A 177 -8.93 5.56 11.10
N ALA A 178 -10.17 5.75 10.68
CA ALA A 178 -11.18 6.54 11.36
C ALA A 178 -12.59 6.11 10.92
N GLN A 179 -13.63 6.60 11.58
CA GLN A 179 -15.00 6.36 11.15
C GLN A 179 -15.42 7.20 9.94
N ILE A 180 -14.81 8.39 9.77
CA ILE A 180 -15.02 9.26 8.62
C ILE A 180 -13.66 9.71 8.08
N ALA A 181 -13.55 9.73 6.76
CA ALA A 181 -12.40 10.28 6.05
C ALA A 181 -12.82 11.44 5.14
N LEU A 182 -11.90 12.38 4.94
CA LEU A 182 -12.00 13.41 3.91
C LEU A 182 -10.99 13.07 2.80
N VAL A 183 -11.48 12.91 1.58
CA VAL A 183 -10.66 12.58 0.41
C VAL A 183 -11.03 13.46 -0.78
N LYS A 184 -10.10 13.66 -1.71
CA LYS A 184 -10.45 14.22 -3.02
C LYS A 184 -11.25 13.20 -3.82
N SER A 185 -12.24 13.67 -4.57
CA SER A 185 -13.10 12.80 -5.39
C SER A 185 -12.35 12.05 -6.50
N ASN A 186 -11.18 12.56 -6.91
CA ASN A 186 -10.27 11.90 -7.85
C ASN A 186 -9.37 10.84 -7.21
N GLN A 187 -9.56 10.53 -5.92
CA GLN A 187 -8.95 9.38 -5.23
C GLN A 187 -9.86 8.15 -5.19
N LEU A 188 -11.16 8.37 -5.36
CA LEU A 188 -12.19 7.36 -5.18
C LEU A 188 -12.21 6.38 -6.37
N MET A 189 -12.43 5.11 -6.07
CA MET A 189 -12.64 4.04 -7.05
C MET A 189 -13.81 3.17 -6.58
N PRO A 190 -14.51 2.48 -7.49
CA PRO A 190 -15.63 1.64 -7.08
C PRO A 190 -15.13 0.47 -6.23
N LYS A 191 -15.81 0.20 -5.12
CA LYS A 191 -15.52 -0.97 -4.30
C LYS A 191 -15.74 -2.26 -5.12
N PRO A 192 -14.80 -3.23 -5.11
CA PRO A 192 -15.05 -4.56 -5.65
C PRO A 192 -16.24 -5.25 -4.96
N ALA A 193 -17.30 -5.52 -5.72
CA ALA A 193 -18.58 -6.01 -5.18
C ALA A 193 -18.49 -7.39 -4.50
N HIS A 194 -17.52 -8.23 -4.85
CA HIS A 194 -17.38 -9.58 -4.30
C HIS A 194 -16.52 -9.66 -3.03
N LEU A 195 -15.94 -8.53 -2.61
CA LEU A 195 -15.10 -8.44 -1.42
C LEU A 195 -15.86 -7.85 -0.23
N SER A 196 -15.50 -8.28 0.97
CA SER A 196 -15.89 -7.59 2.21
C SER A 196 -15.23 -6.20 2.31
N TRP A 197 -15.61 -5.41 3.30
CA TRP A 197 -15.04 -4.07 3.51
C TRP A 197 -13.53 -4.12 3.75
N GLU A 198 -13.08 -4.95 4.70
CA GLU A 198 -11.68 -5.10 5.07
C GLU A 198 -10.83 -5.73 3.96
N GLU A 199 -11.40 -6.65 3.18
CA GLU A 199 -10.75 -7.19 1.99
C GLU A 199 -10.64 -6.15 0.89
N ALA A 200 -11.64 -5.28 0.70
CA ALA A 200 -11.60 -4.21 -0.30
C ALA A 200 -10.65 -3.07 0.07
N ALA A 201 -10.46 -2.81 1.37
CA ALA A 201 -9.50 -1.81 1.86
C ALA A 201 -8.05 -2.32 1.81
N SER A 202 -7.82 -3.63 1.77
CA SER A 202 -6.49 -4.23 1.85
C SER A 202 -5.57 -3.94 0.64
N PRO A 203 -6.02 -3.95 -0.63
CA PRO A 203 -5.13 -3.74 -1.77
C PRO A 203 -4.58 -2.33 -1.90
N GLY A 204 -5.43 -1.31 -1.67
CA GLY A 204 -5.24 0.11 -2.01
C GLY A 204 -3.81 0.51 -2.38
N LEU A 205 -3.03 0.88 -1.37
CA LEU A 205 -1.69 1.47 -1.55
C LEU A 205 -0.68 0.52 -2.23
N VAL A 206 -0.59 -0.71 -1.77
CA VAL A 206 0.48 -1.64 -2.17
C VAL A 206 0.19 -2.31 -3.52
N ASN A 207 -1.08 -2.55 -3.85
CA ASN A 207 -1.51 -3.11 -5.13
C ASN A 207 -1.25 -2.13 -6.27
N SER A 208 -1.64 -0.87 -6.11
CA SER A 208 -1.39 0.16 -7.13
C SER A 208 0.11 0.42 -7.32
N THR A 209 0.89 0.44 -6.22
CA THR A 209 2.34 0.57 -6.29
C THR A 209 2.98 -0.58 -7.06
N ALA A 210 2.60 -1.83 -6.74
CA ALA A 210 3.09 -3.00 -7.47
C ALA A 210 2.66 -2.98 -8.95
N TYR A 211 1.44 -2.50 -9.25
CA TYR A 211 0.95 -2.34 -10.62
C TYR A 211 1.80 -1.33 -11.41
N ARG A 212 2.03 -0.12 -10.88
CA ARG A 212 2.90 0.87 -11.54
C ARG A 212 4.31 0.33 -11.74
N GLN A 213 4.86 -0.27 -10.68
CA GLN A 213 6.23 -0.75 -10.67
C GLN A 213 6.46 -1.89 -11.67
N LEU A 214 5.55 -2.86 -11.77
CA LEU A 214 5.75 -4.05 -12.60
C LEU A 214 5.04 -3.99 -13.95
N VAL A 215 3.76 -3.62 -13.96
CA VAL A 215 2.87 -3.75 -15.13
C VAL A 215 2.90 -2.50 -16.01
N SER A 216 2.84 -1.31 -15.40
CA SER A 216 2.80 -0.05 -16.14
C SER A 216 4.08 0.18 -16.93
N ARG A 217 3.95 0.91 -18.05
CA ARG A 217 5.10 1.41 -18.83
C ARG A 217 5.91 2.48 -18.11
N ASN A 218 5.35 3.08 -17.05
CA ASN A 218 6.08 3.99 -16.17
C ASN A 218 7.04 3.24 -15.23
N GLY A 219 6.83 1.94 -15.03
CA GLY A 219 7.74 1.04 -14.31
C GLY A 219 8.49 0.12 -15.26
N ALA A 220 8.45 -1.18 -14.99
CA ALA A 220 9.17 -2.18 -15.76
C ALA A 220 8.50 -2.55 -17.10
N GLY A 221 7.19 -2.33 -17.26
CA GLY A 221 6.45 -2.68 -18.48
C GLY A 221 6.49 -4.17 -18.80
N MET A 222 6.29 -5.02 -17.79
CA MET A 222 6.37 -6.48 -17.88
C MET A 222 5.53 -7.06 -19.02
N LYS A 223 6.06 -8.09 -19.68
CA LYS A 223 5.35 -8.89 -20.70
C LYS A 223 5.32 -10.38 -20.32
N GLN A 224 4.42 -11.11 -20.97
CA GLN A 224 4.39 -12.57 -20.88
C GLN A 224 5.75 -13.17 -21.28
N GLY A 225 6.18 -14.20 -20.57
CA GLY A 225 7.47 -14.86 -20.74
C GLY A 225 8.65 -14.21 -20.02
N ASP A 226 8.48 -13.04 -19.39
CA ASP A 226 9.54 -12.45 -18.55
C ASP A 226 9.83 -13.32 -17.32
N ASN A 227 11.11 -13.49 -16.99
CA ASN A 227 11.52 -13.97 -15.67
C ASN A 227 11.62 -12.78 -14.71
N VAL A 228 10.82 -12.78 -13.63
CA VAL A 228 10.72 -11.65 -12.69
C VAL A 228 11.20 -12.07 -11.31
N LEU A 229 12.32 -11.53 -10.85
CA LEU A 229 12.77 -11.71 -9.47
C LEU A 229 11.98 -10.80 -8.53
N ILE A 230 11.32 -11.38 -7.52
CA ILE A 230 10.46 -10.65 -6.59
C ILE A 230 11.01 -10.78 -5.17
N TRP A 231 11.59 -9.70 -4.66
CA TRP A 231 12.00 -9.65 -3.26
C TRP A 231 10.80 -9.55 -2.32
N GLY A 232 10.88 -10.23 -1.17
CA GLY A 232 9.82 -10.17 -0.15
C GLY A 232 8.45 -10.60 -0.70
N ALA A 233 8.42 -11.67 -1.50
CA ALA A 233 7.30 -12.07 -2.33
C ALA A 233 5.99 -12.39 -1.57
N SER A 234 6.06 -12.64 -0.25
CA SER A 234 4.90 -12.87 0.60
C SER A 234 4.43 -11.64 1.40
N GLY A 235 5.12 -10.49 1.26
CA GLY A 235 4.76 -9.24 1.92
C GLY A 235 3.71 -8.43 1.14
N GLY A 236 3.39 -7.23 1.62
CA GLY A 236 2.40 -6.34 0.99
C GLY A 236 2.64 -6.12 -0.52
N LEU A 237 3.80 -5.57 -0.91
CA LEU A 237 4.13 -5.34 -2.33
C LEU A 237 4.35 -6.65 -3.11
N GLY A 238 5.16 -7.55 -2.55
CA GLY A 238 5.59 -8.77 -3.23
C GLY A 238 4.43 -9.72 -3.54
N SER A 239 3.40 -9.77 -2.70
CA SER A 239 2.23 -10.62 -2.92
C SER A 239 1.41 -10.17 -4.12
N TYR A 240 1.20 -8.87 -4.32
CA TYR A 240 0.57 -8.35 -5.53
C TYR A 240 1.48 -8.46 -6.76
N ALA A 241 2.79 -8.20 -6.62
CA ALA A 241 3.75 -8.38 -7.71
C ALA A 241 3.78 -9.82 -8.24
N THR A 242 3.71 -10.81 -7.33
CA THR A 242 3.64 -12.24 -7.69
C THR A 242 2.38 -12.54 -8.47
N GLN A 243 1.22 -12.04 -8.01
CA GLN A 243 -0.05 -12.21 -8.71
C GLN A 243 -0.05 -11.52 -10.08
N PHE A 244 0.54 -10.33 -10.20
CA PHE A 244 0.68 -9.64 -11.49
C PHE A 244 1.55 -10.43 -12.47
N ALA A 245 2.69 -10.95 -12.01
CA ALA A 245 3.55 -11.79 -12.85
C ALA A 245 2.79 -13.01 -13.39
N LEU A 246 2.13 -13.76 -12.50
CA LEU A 246 1.33 -14.93 -12.87
C LEU A 246 0.18 -14.57 -13.83
N ALA A 247 -0.61 -13.55 -13.50
CA ALA A 247 -1.74 -13.12 -14.31
C ALA A 247 -1.31 -12.52 -15.67
N GLY A 248 -0.10 -11.97 -15.75
CA GLY A 248 0.51 -11.44 -16.97
C GLY A 248 1.24 -12.47 -17.82
N GLY A 249 1.31 -13.73 -17.38
CA GLY A 249 2.03 -14.81 -18.07
C GLY A 249 3.55 -14.73 -17.95
N ALA A 250 4.08 -14.01 -16.96
CA ALA A 250 5.47 -14.01 -16.59
C ALA A 250 5.76 -15.10 -15.53
N THR A 251 7.03 -15.44 -15.35
CA THR A 251 7.48 -16.43 -14.37
C THR A 251 8.08 -15.71 -13.15
N PRO A 252 7.40 -15.69 -12.00
CA PRO A 252 7.97 -15.10 -10.79
C PRO A 252 8.98 -16.03 -10.12
N ILE A 253 10.16 -15.50 -9.79
CA ILE A 253 11.13 -16.09 -8.88
C ILE A 253 10.95 -15.39 -7.53
N CYS A 254 10.21 -16.03 -6.63
CA CYS A 254 9.82 -15.47 -5.35
C CYS A 254 10.93 -15.62 -4.32
N VAL A 255 11.41 -14.50 -3.75
CA VAL A 255 12.38 -14.53 -2.63
C VAL A 255 11.67 -14.26 -1.32
N VAL A 256 11.81 -15.18 -0.38
CA VAL A 256 11.19 -15.17 0.95
C VAL A 256 12.22 -15.45 2.05
N SER A 257 11.78 -15.58 3.30
CA SER A 257 12.66 -15.73 4.48
C SER A 257 12.24 -16.83 5.46
N SER A 258 11.36 -17.73 5.04
CA SER A 258 10.92 -18.91 5.78
C SER A 258 10.16 -19.86 4.86
N GLU A 259 10.07 -21.13 5.23
CA GLU A 259 9.31 -22.13 4.48
C GLU A 259 7.80 -21.81 4.44
N ASP A 260 7.22 -21.31 5.54
CA ASP A 260 5.78 -20.94 5.54
C ASP A 260 5.47 -19.85 4.50
N LYS A 261 6.39 -18.89 4.33
CA LYS A 261 6.28 -17.85 3.29
C LYS A 261 6.51 -18.43 1.90
N ALA A 262 7.37 -19.44 1.79
CA ALA A 262 7.59 -20.15 0.53
C ALA A 262 6.34 -20.89 0.09
N GLN A 263 5.68 -21.59 1.02
CA GLN A 263 4.43 -22.29 0.77
C GLN A 263 3.34 -21.31 0.33
N LEU A 264 3.23 -20.15 0.96
CA LEU A 264 2.27 -19.13 0.55
C LEU A 264 2.48 -18.64 -0.89
N CYS A 265 3.73 -18.49 -1.33
CA CYS A 265 4.04 -18.18 -2.74
C CYS A 265 3.61 -19.32 -3.68
N ARG A 266 3.80 -20.58 -3.28
CA ARG A 266 3.32 -21.75 -4.04
C ARG A 266 1.80 -21.81 -4.11
N ASP A 267 1.11 -21.47 -3.02
CA ASP A 267 -0.35 -21.41 -2.97
C ASP A 267 -0.91 -20.28 -3.84
N MET A 268 -0.13 -19.22 -4.10
CA MET A 268 -0.46 -18.21 -5.13
C MET A 268 -0.30 -18.72 -6.55
N GLY A 269 0.48 -19.79 -6.76
CA GLY A 269 0.80 -20.37 -8.05
C GLY A 269 2.25 -20.16 -8.51
N ALA A 270 3.13 -19.61 -7.66
CA ALA A 270 4.55 -19.48 -8.00
C ALA A 270 5.29 -20.80 -7.79
N GLU A 271 5.95 -21.29 -8.83
CA GLU A 271 6.72 -22.55 -8.76
C GLU A 271 8.16 -22.32 -8.30
N LEU A 272 8.74 -21.16 -8.63
CA LEU A 272 10.15 -20.86 -8.37
C LEU A 272 10.28 -20.01 -7.10
N VAL A 273 10.80 -20.61 -6.04
CA VAL A 273 10.93 -19.96 -4.73
C VAL A 273 12.33 -20.14 -4.15
N ILE A 274 12.88 -19.06 -3.60
CA ILE A 274 14.16 -19.01 -2.89
C ILE A 274 13.90 -18.55 -1.46
N ASP A 275 14.19 -19.41 -0.48
CA ASP A 275 14.31 -18.97 0.92
C ASP A 275 15.72 -18.42 1.16
N ARG A 276 15.83 -17.09 1.25
CA ARG A 276 17.13 -16.40 1.41
C ARG A 276 17.82 -16.74 2.73
N ARG A 277 17.09 -17.16 3.77
CA ARG A 277 17.66 -17.56 5.06
C ARG A 277 18.20 -18.97 5.00
N ALA A 278 17.48 -19.89 4.37
CA ALA A 278 17.96 -21.27 4.16
C ALA A 278 19.21 -21.30 3.28
N GLU A 279 19.26 -20.46 2.25
CA GLU A 279 20.43 -20.29 1.38
C GLU A 279 21.55 -19.48 2.05
N ASP A 280 21.28 -18.79 3.14
CA ASP A 280 22.23 -17.99 3.90
C ASP A 280 23.02 -16.94 3.08
N PHE A 281 22.35 -16.21 2.19
CA PHE A 281 23.04 -15.17 1.40
C PHE A 281 23.65 -14.07 2.27
N ARG A 282 24.90 -13.68 1.97
CA ARG A 282 25.64 -12.61 2.66
C ARG A 282 26.23 -11.63 1.67
N PHE A 283 25.37 -10.77 1.10
CA PHE A 283 25.77 -9.81 0.08
C PHE A 283 26.75 -8.73 0.56
N TRP A 284 26.83 -8.49 1.88
CA TRP A 284 27.76 -7.58 2.54
C TRP A 284 28.69 -8.36 3.47
N LYS A 285 30.00 -8.16 3.35
CA LYS A 285 31.03 -8.76 4.23
C LYS A 285 31.15 -8.01 5.55
N ASP A 286 30.99 -6.69 5.46
CA ASP A 286 31.08 -5.72 6.52
C ASP A 286 30.21 -4.50 6.16
N GLU A 287 30.28 -3.43 6.95
CA GLU A 287 29.47 -2.23 6.76
C GLU A 287 29.75 -1.49 5.43
N HIS A 288 30.88 -1.71 4.76
CA HIS A 288 31.27 -0.91 3.60
C HIS A 288 31.68 -1.75 2.38
N THR A 289 31.67 -3.08 2.49
CA THR A 289 32.20 -3.96 1.44
C THR A 289 31.20 -5.05 1.07
N GLN A 290 30.82 -5.11 -0.20
CA GLN A 290 29.97 -6.18 -0.74
C GLN A 290 30.77 -7.44 -1.15
N ASP A 291 30.13 -8.61 -1.15
CA ASP A 291 30.70 -9.87 -1.65
C ASP A 291 30.13 -10.28 -3.02
N THR A 292 30.90 -10.03 -4.08
CA THR A 292 30.50 -10.39 -5.45
C THR A 292 30.41 -11.90 -5.68
N ARG A 293 31.02 -12.73 -4.82
CA ARG A 293 30.87 -14.19 -4.88
C ARG A 293 29.47 -14.61 -4.45
N GLU A 294 28.89 -13.91 -3.48
CA GLU A 294 27.52 -14.14 -3.02
C GLU A 294 26.50 -13.68 -4.07
N TRP A 295 26.77 -12.59 -4.80
CA TRP A 295 25.96 -12.23 -5.97
C TRP A 295 26.02 -13.33 -7.05
N ASN A 296 27.20 -13.89 -7.31
CA ASN A 296 27.36 -14.99 -8.26
C ASN A 296 26.61 -16.25 -7.82
N ARG A 297 26.68 -16.59 -6.53
CA ARG A 297 25.95 -17.73 -5.94
C ARG A 297 24.45 -17.55 -6.08
N PHE A 298 23.94 -16.36 -5.76
CA PHE A 298 22.53 -16.04 -5.94
C PHE A 298 22.10 -16.12 -7.41
N GLY A 299 22.89 -15.58 -8.34
CA GLY A 299 22.62 -15.71 -9.77
C GLY A 299 22.65 -17.16 -10.28
N LYS A 300 23.53 -18.02 -9.75
CA LYS A 300 23.52 -19.46 -10.06
C LYS A 300 22.23 -20.11 -9.59
N ARG A 301 21.78 -19.79 -8.38
CA ARG A 301 20.52 -20.32 -7.83
C ARG A 301 19.31 -19.92 -8.69
N ILE A 302 19.26 -18.68 -9.15
CA ILE A 302 18.22 -18.22 -10.10
C ILE A 302 18.27 -19.05 -11.39
N ARG A 303 19.46 -19.21 -12.00
CA ARG A 303 19.63 -19.97 -13.24
C ARG A 303 19.30 -21.46 -13.11
N GLU A 304 19.52 -22.07 -11.95
CA GLU A 304 19.06 -23.43 -11.68
C GLU A 304 17.54 -23.56 -11.77
N LEU A 305 16.81 -22.54 -11.30
CA LEU A 305 15.36 -22.51 -11.30
C LEU A 305 14.76 -22.14 -12.68
N THR A 306 15.43 -21.28 -13.43
CA THR A 306 14.93 -20.76 -14.74
C THR A 306 15.42 -21.56 -15.94
N GLY A 307 16.18 -22.66 -15.74
CA GLY A 307 16.76 -23.42 -16.85
C GLY A 307 17.93 -22.71 -17.55
N GLY A 308 18.65 -21.86 -16.83
CA GLY A 308 19.87 -21.18 -17.29
C GLY A 308 19.72 -19.70 -17.60
N GLU A 309 18.53 -19.13 -17.46
CA GLU A 309 18.25 -17.74 -17.81
C GLU A 309 18.42 -16.77 -16.63
N ASP A 310 18.98 -15.58 -16.91
CA ASP A 310 18.93 -14.46 -15.98
C ASP A 310 17.55 -13.77 -16.02
N VAL A 311 17.20 -13.03 -14.97
CA VAL A 311 15.87 -12.38 -14.83
C VAL A 311 15.76 -11.11 -15.67
N ASP A 312 14.67 -10.94 -16.40
CA ASP A 312 14.40 -9.75 -17.21
C ASP A 312 14.12 -8.53 -16.34
N ILE A 313 13.41 -8.75 -15.22
CA ILE A 313 12.99 -7.71 -14.28
C ILE A 313 13.35 -8.12 -12.86
N VAL A 314 13.88 -7.17 -12.08
CA VAL A 314 13.95 -7.29 -10.62
C VAL A 314 13.00 -6.30 -9.98
N PHE A 315 12.04 -6.81 -9.22
CA PHE A 315 11.13 -6.04 -8.38
C PHE A 315 11.81 -5.75 -7.02
N GLU A 316 12.40 -4.55 -6.92
CA GLU A 316 13.20 -4.11 -5.78
C GLU A 316 12.40 -3.24 -4.79
N HIS A 317 12.68 -3.43 -3.51
CA HIS A 317 12.17 -2.63 -2.39
C HIS A 317 12.99 -2.80 -1.10
N PRO A 318 13.72 -3.92 -0.85
CA PRO A 318 14.59 -3.99 0.33
C PRO A 318 15.69 -2.93 0.30
N GLY A 319 16.29 -2.62 -0.85
CA GLY A 319 17.30 -1.58 -0.97
C GLY A 319 18.71 -2.07 -0.63
N ARG A 320 19.45 -1.35 0.22
CA ARG A 320 20.90 -1.52 0.42
C ARG A 320 21.41 -2.97 0.52
N GLU A 321 20.76 -3.85 1.27
CA GLU A 321 21.19 -5.25 1.46
C GLU A 321 21.19 -6.03 0.14
N THR A 322 20.23 -5.80 -0.75
CA THR A 322 19.98 -6.61 -1.95
C THR A 322 20.37 -5.92 -3.25
N PHE A 323 20.48 -4.59 -3.27
CA PHE A 323 20.54 -3.81 -4.50
C PHE A 323 21.72 -4.16 -5.42
N GLY A 324 22.92 -4.37 -4.87
CA GLY A 324 24.10 -4.80 -5.63
C GLY A 324 23.90 -6.17 -6.29
N ALA A 325 23.29 -7.12 -5.57
CA ALA A 325 22.95 -8.44 -6.10
C ALA A 325 21.87 -8.34 -7.19
N SER A 326 20.84 -7.50 -6.99
CA SER A 326 19.78 -7.22 -7.97
C SER A 326 20.35 -6.68 -9.29
N VAL A 327 21.25 -5.69 -9.22
CA VAL A 327 21.95 -5.18 -10.41
C VAL A 327 22.80 -6.27 -11.05
N TYR A 328 23.44 -7.14 -10.28
CA TYR A 328 24.28 -8.22 -10.79
C TYR A 328 23.48 -9.28 -11.57
N VAL A 329 22.40 -9.82 -10.99
CA VAL A 329 21.64 -10.97 -11.54
C VAL A 329 20.67 -10.61 -12.67
N THR A 330 20.40 -9.33 -12.88
CA THR A 330 19.52 -8.88 -13.96
C THR A 330 20.12 -9.21 -15.33
N ARG A 331 19.29 -9.67 -16.28
CA ARG A 331 19.68 -9.97 -17.67
C ARG A 331 20.28 -8.74 -18.37
N LYS A 332 21.10 -8.97 -19.40
CA LYS A 332 21.52 -7.90 -20.33
C LYS A 332 20.28 -7.21 -20.94
N GLY A 333 20.20 -5.89 -20.81
CA GLY A 333 19.06 -5.08 -21.23
C GLY A 333 17.88 -5.06 -20.25
N GLY A 334 17.96 -5.78 -19.13
CA GLY A 334 16.89 -5.89 -18.15
C GLY A 334 16.74 -4.67 -17.24
N THR A 335 15.70 -4.70 -16.41
CA THR A 335 15.27 -3.57 -15.57
C THR A 335 15.26 -3.94 -14.10
N ILE A 336 15.93 -3.12 -13.29
CA ILE A 336 15.76 -3.10 -11.83
C ILE A 336 14.79 -1.97 -11.52
N VAL A 337 13.58 -2.29 -11.08
CA VAL A 337 12.58 -1.27 -10.72
C VAL A 337 12.43 -1.22 -9.21
N THR A 338 12.61 -0.04 -8.61
CA THR A 338 12.66 0.14 -7.15
C THR A 338 11.68 1.20 -6.66
N CYS A 339 10.99 0.94 -5.54
CA CYS A 339 10.05 1.89 -4.93
C CYS A 339 10.29 2.21 -3.45
N ALA A 340 11.23 1.52 -2.80
CA ALA A 340 11.52 1.68 -1.39
C ALA A 340 12.94 1.18 -1.08
N SER A 341 13.34 1.27 0.19
CA SER A 341 14.67 0.88 0.65
C SER A 341 14.66 0.48 2.13
N THR A 342 13.90 -0.57 2.46
CA THR A 342 13.68 -1.05 3.84
C THR A 342 14.96 -1.27 4.66
N SER A 343 16.03 -1.79 4.06
CA SER A 343 17.33 -2.05 4.72
C SER A 343 18.30 -0.86 4.67
N GLY A 344 17.89 0.28 4.10
CA GLY A 344 18.70 1.48 3.93
C GLY A 344 18.67 2.03 2.50
N TYR A 345 18.56 3.36 2.37
CA TYR A 345 18.44 4.08 1.10
C TYR A 345 19.79 4.41 0.43
N MET A 346 20.90 4.23 1.14
CA MET A 346 22.25 4.39 0.57
C MET A 346 22.62 3.13 -0.22
N HIS A 347 22.26 3.13 -1.51
CA HIS A 347 22.53 2.00 -2.41
C HIS A 347 23.97 2.04 -2.92
N GLU A 348 24.57 0.85 -3.02
CA GLU A 348 25.86 0.66 -3.65
C GLU A 348 25.78 -0.51 -4.64
N TYR A 349 26.28 -0.34 -5.84
CA TYR A 349 26.33 -1.38 -6.87
C TYR A 349 27.55 -1.20 -7.77
N ASP A 350 28.01 -2.28 -8.40
CA ASP A 350 29.07 -2.21 -9.40
C ASP A 350 28.50 -1.80 -10.76
N ASN A 351 28.73 -0.53 -11.11
CA ASN A 351 28.18 0.10 -12.30
C ASN A 351 28.61 -0.57 -13.62
N ARG A 352 29.70 -1.37 -13.62
CA ARG A 352 30.12 -2.12 -14.82
C ARG A 352 29.03 -3.06 -15.31
N TYR A 353 28.35 -3.75 -14.38
CA TYR A 353 27.24 -4.64 -14.75
C TYR A 353 26.06 -3.88 -15.34
N LEU A 354 25.84 -2.63 -14.91
CA LEU A 354 24.79 -1.77 -15.44
C LEU A 354 25.12 -1.33 -16.87
N TRP A 355 26.22 -0.60 -17.08
CA TRP A 355 26.49 0.02 -18.39
C TRP A 355 26.95 -1.00 -19.45
N MET A 356 27.78 -1.98 -19.10
CA MET A 356 28.29 -2.96 -20.09
C MET A 356 27.19 -3.91 -20.55
N SER A 357 26.17 -4.11 -19.72
CA SER A 357 25.03 -4.95 -20.04
C SER A 357 23.77 -4.14 -20.37
N LEU A 358 23.89 -2.82 -20.53
CA LEU A 358 22.80 -1.92 -20.93
C LEU A 358 21.52 -2.06 -20.08
N LYS A 359 21.70 -2.34 -18.78
CA LYS A 359 20.59 -2.47 -17.82
C LYS A 359 20.06 -1.09 -17.45
N ARG A 360 18.88 -1.03 -16.85
CA ARG A 360 18.27 0.22 -16.37
C ARG A 360 17.85 0.08 -14.92
N ILE A 361 18.01 1.14 -14.15
CA ILE A 361 17.40 1.29 -12.82
C ILE A 361 16.27 2.31 -12.98
N VAL A 362 15.05 1.91 -12.62
CA VAL A 362 13.85 2.76 -12.72
C VAL A 362 13.32 3.00 -11.32
N GLY A 363 13.32 4.27 -10.90
CA GLY A 363 12.61 4.69 -9.70
C GLY A 363 11.11 4.71 -9.97
N SER A 364 10.32 4.06 -9.12
CA SER A 364 8.87 4.12 -9.11
C SER A 364 8.41 4.61 -7.74
N HIS A 365 7.30 5.34 -7.70
CA HIS A 365 6.68 5.75 -6.45
C HIS A 365 5.18 5.67 -6.65
N PHE A 366 4.48 5.05 -5.69
CA PHE A 366 3.03 4.86 -5.71
C PHE A 366 2.43 4.54 -7.10
N ALA A 367 1.40 5.27 -7.55
CA ALA A 367 0.67 5.12 -8.79
C ALA A 367 -0.14 6.39 -9.10
N ASN A 368 -0.22 6.80 -10.37
CA ASN A 368 -1.21 7.81 -10.73
C ASN A 368 -2.64 7.24 -10.66
N TYR A 369 -3.65 8.10 -10.71
CA TYR A 369 -5.06 7.67 -10.56
C TYR A 369 -5.45 6.61 -11.60
N ARG A 370 -4.96 6.72 -12.84
CA ARG A 370 -5.25 5.73 -13.89
C ARG A 370 -4.66 4.36 -13.54
N GLU A 371 -3.42 4.31 -13.09
CA GLU A 371 -2.75 3.07 -12.67
C GLU A 371 -3.45 2.45 -11.45
N ALA A 372 -3.83 3.26 -10.47
CA ALA A 372 -4.62 2.80 -9.32
C ALA A 372 -5.98 2.23 -9.78
N TRP A 373 -6.67 2.90 -10.71
CA TRP A 373 -7.93 2.44 -11.27
C TRP A 373 -7.78 1.12 -12.03
N GLU A 374 -6.74 0.97 -12.84
CA GLU A 374 -6.45 -0.26 -13.58
C GLU A 374 -6.11 -1.41 -12.62
N ALA A 375 -5.36 -1.15 -11.55
CA ALA A 375 -5.06 -2.11 -10.50
C ALA A 375 -6.32 -2.55 -9.74
N ASN A 376 -7.18 -1.60 -9.32
CA ASN A 376 -8.46 -1.90 -8.68
C ASN A 376 -9.40 -2.67 -9.62
N ARG A 377 -9.40 -2.33 -10.91
CA ARG A 377 -10.18 -3.06 -11.93
C ARG A 377 -9.75 -4.52 -12.06
N LEU A 378 -8.47 -4.84 -11.91
CA LEU A 378 -7.99 -6.23 -11.93
C LEU A 378 -8.46 -7.00 -10.68
N VAL A 379 -8.53 -6.33 -9.53
CA VAL A 379 -9.16 -6.88 -8.32
C VAL A 379 -10.64 -7.12 -8.56
N ALA A 380 -11.38 -6.11 -9.03
CA ALA A 380 -12.81 -6.22 -9.33
C ALA A 380 -13.15 -7.30 -10.37
N LYS A 381 -12.18 -7.70 -11.22
CA LYS A 381 -12.30 -8.79 -12.19
C LYS A 381 -11.89 -10.16 -11.68
N GLY A 382 -11.48 -10.29 -10.41
CA GLY A 382 -11.04 -11.55 -9.83
C GLY A 382 -9.76 -12.08 -10.46
N ARG A 383 -8.93 -11.19 -11.03
CA ARG A 383 -7.61 -11.54 -11.59
C ARG A 383 -6.49 -11.35 -10.58
N ILE A 384 -6.72 -10.48 -9.60
CA ILE A 384 -5.85 -10.20 -8.48
C ILE A 384 -6.73 -10.28 -7.24
N HIS A 385 -6.23 -10.89 -6.17
CA HIS A 385 -6.97 -11.14 -4.94
C HIS A 385 -6.35 -10.37 -3.77
N PRO A 386 -7.16 -9.92 -2.80
CA PRO A 386 -6.64 -9.27 -1.60
C PRO A 386 -5.75 -10.23 -0.81
N THR A 387 -4.77 -9.69 -0.10
CA THR A 387 -3.79 -10.46 0.67
C THR A 387 -3.92 -10.19 2.17
N LEU A 388 -5.16 -9.99 2.62
CA LEU A 388 -5.50 -9.75 4.02
C LEU A 388 -5.25 -11.00 4.87
N SER A 389 -4.44 -10.86 5.92
CA SER A 389 -4.10 -11.97 6.81
C SER A 389 -4.81 -11.94 8.16
N ARG A 390 -4.90 -10.74 8.74
CA ARG A 390 -5.56 -10.49 10.01
C ARG A 390 -6.27 -9.15 9.96
N THR A 391 -7.36 -9.05 10.70
CA THR A 391 -8.11 -7.82 10.88
C THR A 391 -8.16 -7.48 12.38
N TYR A 392 -8.03 -6.20 12.70
CA TYR A 392 -8.10 -5.67 14.07
C TYR A 392 -9.28 -4.72 14.20
N ALA A 393 -9.78 -4.48 15.42
CA ALA A 393 -10.69 -3.37 15.68
C ALA A 393 -9.95 -2.03 15.62
N LEU A 394 -10.67 -0.92 15.43
CA LEU A 394 -10.10 0.44 15.39
C LEU A 394 -9.28 0.75 16.65
N GLU A 395 -9.76 0.29 17.81
CA GLU A 395 -9.13 0.41 19.13
C GLU A 395 -7.78 -0.30 19.23
N GLU A 396 -7.56 -1.30 18.39
CA GLU A 396 -6.35 -2.14 18.41
C GLU A 396 -5.35 -1.72 17.33
N THR A 397 -5.56 -0.58 16.67
CA THR A 397 -4.69 -0.08 15.59
C THR A 397 -3.22 0.04 16.01
N GLY A 398 -2.95 0.41 17.27
CA GLY A 398 -1.58 0.41 17.79
C GLY A 398 -0.93 -0.99 17.75
N GLN A 399 -1.67 -2.04 18.08
CA GLN A 399 -1.18 -3.42 18.01
C GLN A 399 -1.03 -3.88 16.56
N ALA A 400 -1.97 -3.52 15.68
CA ALA A 400 -1.87 -3.77 14.24
C ALA A 400 -0.60 -3.13 13.64
N ALA A 401 -0.30 -1.88 13.98
CA ALA A 401 0.92 -1.19 13.56
C ALA A 401 2.19 -1.86 14.11
N ARG A 402 2.16 -2.35 15.36
CA ARG A 402 3.28 -3.08 15.95
C ARG A 402 3.55 -4.40 15.23
N ASP A 403 2.52 -5.14 14.84
CA ASP A 403 2.68 -6.39 14.10
C ASP A 403 3.28 -6.15 12.71
N VAL A 404 2.97 -5.01 12.09
CA VAL A 404 3.62 -4.58 10.85
C VAL A 404 5.08 -4.21 11.08
N HIS A 405 5.36 -3.37 12.07
CA HIS A 405 6.73 -2.97 12.46
C HIS A 405 7.63 -4.18 12.74
N ARG A 406 7.10 -5.17 13.47
CA ARG A 406 7.84 -6.37 13.89
C ARG A 406 7.79 -7.50 12.87
N ASN A 407 7.16 -7.32 11.71
CA ASN A 407 6.99 -8.35 10.67
C ASN A 407 6.34 -9.65 11.22
N LEU A 408 5.37 -9.52 12.11
CA LEU A 408 4.66 -10.64 12.77
C LEU A 408 3.43 -11.12 11.98
N HIS A 409 3.32 -10.71 10.73
CA HIS A 409 2.21 -11.01 9.83
C HIS A 409 2.74 -11.34 8.44
N GLN A 410 1.86 -11.92 7.61
CA GLN A 410 2.08 -12.08 6.17
C GLN A 410 1.05 -11.23 5.40
N GLY A 411 1.34 -10.83 4.16
CA GLY A 411 0.43 -10.01 3.37
C GLY A 411 0.11 -8.64 4.00
N LYS A 412 -1.17 -8.37 4.25
CA LYS A 412 -1.71 -7.09 4.74
C LYS A 412 -2.52 -7.26 6.02
N VAL A 413 -2.46 -6.26 6.89
CA VAL A 413 -3.25 -6.18 8.13
C VAL A 413 -4.38 -5.18 7.95
N GLY A 414 -5.62 -5.63 8.12
CA GLY A 414 -6.83 -4.80 8.03
C GLY A 414 -7.23 -4.23 9.37
N VAL A 415 -8.03 -3.17 9.34
CA VAL A 415 -8.62 -2.53 10.51
C VAL A 415 -10.10 -2.29 10.24
N LEU A 416 -10.97 -2.82 11.09
CA LEU A 416 -12.39 -2.50 11.09
C LEU A 416 -12.58 -1.10 11.66
N CYS A 417 -13.30 -0.24 10.93
CA CYS A 417 -13.58 1.13 11.33
C CYS A 417 -15.03 1.24 11.81
N LEU A 418 -15.98 1.49 10.90
CA LEU A 418 -17.41 1.41 11.21
C LEU A 418 -17.97 -0.02 11.13
N ALA A 419 -17.32 -0.92 10.36
CA ALA A 419 -17.77 -2.31 10.28
C ALA A 419 -17.68 -2.97 11.68
N PRO A 420 -18.78 -3.49 12.24
CA PRO A 420 -18.77 -4.08 13.58
C PRO A 420 -18.11 -5.47 13.62
N GLU A 421 -18.02 -6.14 12.47
CA GLU A 421 -17.45 -7.48 12.32
C GLU A 421 -16.92 -7.68 10.89
N GLU A 422 -16.09 -8.71 10.71
CA GLU A 422 -15.55 -9.11 9.41
C GLU A 422 -16.62 -9.73 8.49
N GLY A 423 -16.35 -9.77 7.19
CA GLY A 423 -17.15 -10.46 6.19
C GLY A 423 -18.33 -9.67 5.63
N LEU A 424 -18.60 -8.46 6.16
CA LEU A 424 -19.67 -7.59 5.68
C LEU A 424 -19.30 -6.88 4.38
N GLY A 425 -20.31 -6.48 3.60
CA GLY A 425 -20.14 -5.64 2.40
C GLY A 425 -20.06 -6.39 1.06
N VAL A 426 -20.20 -7.72 1.06
CA VAL A 426 -20.27 -8.50 -0.18
C VAL A 426 -21.64 -8.27 -0.87
N ARG A 427 -21.60 -7.92 -2.16
CA ARG A 427 -22.77 -7.71 -3.05
C ARG A 427 -22.82 -8.71 -4.21
N ASP A 428 -21.67 -9.24 -4.63
CA ASP A 428 -21.56 -10.27 -5.67
C ASP A 428 -21.05 -11.58 -5.05
N VAL A 429 -22.01 -12.37 -4.53
CA VAL A 429 -21.75 -13.64 -3.85
C VAL A 429 -21.27 -14.74 -4.79
N GLU A 430 -21.71 -14.73 -6.06
CA GLU A 430 -21.32 -15.72 -7.05
C GLU A 430 -19.86 -15.55 -7.47
N MET A 431 -19.43 -14.32 -7.71
CA MET A 431 -18.03 -14.02 -7.97
C MET A 431 -17.15 -14.31 -6.75
N ARG A 432 -17.62 -14.00 -5.53
CA ARG A 432 -16.90 -14.35 -4.30
C ARG A 432 -16.69 -15.86 -4.19
N ALA A 433 -17.74 -16.65 -4.36
CA ALA A 433 -17.68 -18.11 -4.23
C ALA A 433 -16.67 -18.74 -5.21
N ARG A 434 -16.56 -18.22 -6.44
CA ARG A 434 -15.59 -18.69 -7.44
C ARG A 434 -14.12 -18.46 -7.05
N HIS A 435 -13.85 -17.48 -6.19
CA HIS A 435 -12.48 -17.05 -5.85
C HIS A 435 -12.17 -17.15 -4.35
N ILE A 436 -13.03 -17.78 -3.55
CA ILE A 436 -12.95 -17.73 -2.08
C ILE A 436 -11.62 -18.26 -1.53
N ASP A 437 -11.09 -19.34 -2.12
CA ASP A 437 -9.80 -19.91 -1.71
C ASP A 437 -8.64 -18.94 -1.98
N ALA A 438 -8.69 -18.25 -3.12
CA ALA A 438 -7.67 -17.27 -3.47
C ALA A 438 -7.78 -15.99 -2.63
N ILE A 439 -9.00 -15.60 -2.24
CA ILE A 439 -9.28 -14.47 -1.33
C ILE A 439 -8.78 -14.78 0.09
N ASN A 440 -9.00 -15.99 0.58
CA ASN A 440 -8.65 -16.40 1.95
C ASN A 440 -7.21 -16.91 2.08
N ARG A 441 -6.41 -16.93 1.01
CA ARG A 441 -5.07 -17.53 0.99
C ARG A 441 -4.14 -17.03 2.10
N PHE A 442 -4.26 -15.76 2.48
CA PHE A 442 -3.41 -15.14 3.50
C PHE A 442 -4.01 -15.22 4.91
N ARG A 443 -5.26 -15.67 5.07
CA ARG A 443 -5.91 -15.78 6.37
C ARG A 443 -5.25 -16.88 7.21
N ASN A 444 -5.02 -16.59 8.50
CA ASN A 444 -4.46 -17.53 9.48
C ASN A 444 -3.00 -17.99 9.23
N VAL A 445 -2.19 -17.19 8.51
CA VAL A 445 -0.76 -17.47 8.21
C VAL A 445 0.19 -16.46 8.85
#